data_AF-K3XJS9-F1
#
_entry.id   AF-K3XJS9-F1
#
_cell.length_a   1.000
_cell.length_b   1.000
_cell.length_c   1.000
_cell.angle_alpha   90.00
_cell.angle_beta   90.00
_cell.angle_gamma   90.00
#
_symmetry.space_group_name_H-M   'P 1'
#
loop_
_entity.id
_entity.type
_entity.pdbx_description
1 polymer ?
#
loop_
_entity_poly.entity_id
_entity_poly.type
_entity_poly.pdbx_seq_one_letter_code
_entity_poly.pdbx_strand_id
1 'polypeptide(L)'
;MAGAAAVDVPAPAATNGGACCHAGAKGPGYATPLEAMEKGPREKLIYVTCVYNGTGINKPDYLATVDLDPASPTYSQVIHRLPVTHIGDELHHSGWNSCSSCHGDPSAKRRFLILPSLLSGRVYVVDTATDPRVPSLHKVVQAEDIAEKTGLGFPHTSHCLASGDIMISCLGDKEGNAAGNGFLLLDSEFNVKGRWEKPGHSPLFGYDFWYQPRHKTMISSTWGAPAAFRTGFDLQHVQDGLYGRHLHVYDWPGGELKQTLDLGDTGLLPLEVRFLHDPSKDTGYVGCALTSNMVRFFKTADGSWSHEIVFVGCYRCKTTESPQLDSARNARIDN
;
A
#
# COMPACT_ATOMS: atom_id res chain seq x y z
N MET A 1 19.83 42.66 67.49
CA MET A 1 18.37 42.69 67.31
C MET A 1 17.95 44.13 67.03
N ALA A 2 17.15 44.33 65.98
CA ALA A 2 16.46 45.56 65.54
C ALA A 2 17.33 46.82 65.33
N GLY A 3 17.29 47.53 64.21
CA GLY A 3 16.53 47.45 62.96
C GLY A 3 16.87 48.72 62.18
N ALA A 4 16.99 48.63 60.86
CA ALA A 4 16.98 49.80 59.98
C ALA A 4 16.37 49.38 58.64
N ALA A 5 15.35 50.14 58.24
CA ALA A 5 14.42 49.85 57.17
C ALA A 5 15.07 49.91 55.78
N ALA A 6 14.76 48.92 54.94
CA ALA A 6 15.07 48.91 53.53
C ALA A 6 14.04 49.76 52.77
N VAL A 7 14.55 50.54 51.81
CA VAL A 7 13.80 51.46 50.96
C VAL A 7 13.39 50.70 49.69
N ASP A 8 12.11 50.78 49.33
CA ASP A 8 11.50 50.16 48.15
C ASP A 8 12.11 50.66 46.84
N VAL A 9 12.44 49.73 45.94
CA VAL A 9 12.69 50.00 44.51
C VAL A 9 11.68 49.18 43.70
N PRO A 10 10.83 49.82 42.87
CA PRO A 10 9.75 49.14 42.18
C PRO A 10 10.26 48.24 41.04
N ALA A 11 9.70 47.03 40.97
CA ALA A 11 9.94 46.08 39.89
C ALA A 11 9.41 46.65 38.54
N PRO A 12 10.18 46.55 37.44
CA PRO A 12 9.71 46.97 36.14
C PRO A 12 8.62 46.03 35.59
N ALA A 13 7.69 46.65 34.88
CA ALA A 13 6.41 46.13 34.42
C ALA A 13 6.50 44.84 33.60
N ALA A 14 5.52 43.96 33.82
CA ALA A 14 5.25 42.80 32.99
C ALA A 14 4.97 43.24 31.55
N THR A 15 5.90 42.96 30.65
CA THR A 15 5.64 42.98 29.22
C THR A 15 4.90 41.70 28.87
N ASN A 16 3.63 41.83 28.51
CA ASN A 16 2.86 40.82 27.79
C ASN A 16 3.52 40.57 26.43
N GLY A 17 4.57 39.76 26.43
CA GLY A 17 5.14 39.17 25.23
C GLY A 17 4.14 38.14 24.73
N GLY A 18 3.38 38.52 23.69
CA GLY A 18 2.52 37.60 22.97
C GLY A 18 3.29 36.33 22.66
N ALA A 19 2.82 35.22 23.22
CA ALA A 19 3.23 33.91 22.79
C ALA A 19 2.83 33.78 21.31
N CYS A 20 3.76 34.11 20.41
CA CYS A 20 3.69 33.73 19.02
C CYS A 20 3.66 32.20 19.02
N CYS A 21 2.45 31.65 19.01
CA CYS A 21 2.16 30.25 18.78
C CYS A 21 3.09 29.80 17.67
N HIS A 22 4.06 28.96 18.00
CA HIS A 22 4.76 28.20 16.99
C HIS A 22 3.67 27.41 16.29
N ALA A 23 3.25 27.86 15.11
CA ALA A 23 2.52 27.04 14.17
C ALA A 23 3.47 25.90 13.84
N GLY A 24 3.46 24.88 14.70
CA GLY A 24 4.46 23.82 14.72
C GLY A 24 4.54 23.21 13.34
N ALA A 25 5.76 23.01 12.86
CA ALA A 25 5.98 22.26 11.63
C ALA A 25 5.11 20.99 11.67
N LYS A 26 4.36 20.76 10.60
CA LYS A 26 3.51 19.57 10.49
C LYS A 26 4.28 18.50 9.74
N GLY A 27 3.95 17.24 10.01
CA GLY A 27 4.45 16.10 9.24
C GLY A 27 3.89 16.07 7.81
N PRO A 28 4.19 15.01 7.04
CA PRO A 28 3.83 14.94 5.63
C PRO A 28 2.33 14.78 5.41
N GLY A 29 1.86 15.26 4.25
CA GLY A 29 0.47 15.14 3.82
C GLY A 29 -0.51 16.02 4.61
N TYR A 30 -1.74 15.53 4.81
CA TYR A 30 -2.88 16.33 5.27
C TYR A 30 -3.56 15.71 6.49
N ALA A 31 -4.24 16.54 7.31
CA ALA A 31 -4.92 16.06 8.51
C ALA A 31 -6.22 15.30 8.20
N THR A 32 -6.86 15.61 7.06
CA THR A 32 -8.13 15.02 6.65
C THR A 32 -8.17 14.76 5.15
N PRO A 33 -9.04 13.83 4.66
CA PRO A 33 -9.26 13.64 3.23
C PRO A 33 -9.76 14.90 2.53
N LEU A 34 -10.64 15.69 3.17
CA LEU A 34 -11.16 16.94 2.61
C LEU A 34 -10.03 17.96 2.40
N GLU A 35 -9.14 18.10 3.39
CA GLU A 35 -7.97 18.97 3.25
C GLU A 35 -7.03 18.49 2.15
N ALA A 36 -6.83 17.18 2.00
CA ALA A 36 -6.03 16.62 0.91
C ALA A 36 -6.62 16.96 -0.48
N MET A 37 -7.94 16.89 -0.61
CA MET A 37 -8.64 17.20 -1.86
C MET A 37 -8.62 18.70 -2.17
N GLU A 38 -8.85 19.56 -1.18
CA GLU A 38 -8.99 21.01 -1.38
C GLU A 38 -7.64 21.73 -1.47
N LYS A 39 -6.65 21.31 -0.68
CA LYS A 39 -5.35 21.98 -0.55
C LYS A 39 -4.20 21.20 -1.20
N GLY A 40 -4.45 19.97 -1.65
CA GLY A 40 -3.45 19.19 -2.37
C GLY A 40 -3.09 19.87 -3.69
N PRO A 41 -1.81 20.17 -3.95
CA PRO A 41 -1.43 20.62 -5.27
C PRO A 41 -1.64 19.49 -6.26
N ARG A 42 -1.95 19.83 -7.52
CA ARG A 42 -1.93 18.86 -8.60
C ARG A 42 -0.54 18.24 -8.73
N GLU A 43 -0.49 16.94 -8.86
CA GLU A 43 0.74 16.19 -9.10
C GLU A 43 1.37 16.61 -10.43
N LYS A 44 2.70 16.71 -10.44
CA LYS A 44 3.48 17.04 -11.64
C LYS A 44 4.32 15.88 -12.16
N LEU A 45 4.38 14.80 -11.38
CA LEU A 45 5.16 13.60 -11.68
C LEU A 45 4.37 12.38 -11.21
N ILE A 46 4.52 11.28 -11.92
CA ILE A 46 4.10 9.95 -11.46
C ILE A 46 5.26 8.97 -11.63
N TYR A 47 5.40 8.08 -10.65
CA TYR A 47 6.33 6.96 -10.69
C TYR A 47 5.57 5.68 -11.02
N VAL A 48 6.01 4.94 -12.03
CA VAL A 48 5.32 3.77 -12.55
C VAL A 48 6.27 2.59 -12.55
N THR A 49 5.89 1.50 -11.88
CA THR A 49 6.60 0.23 -11.96
C THR A 49 6.44 -0.35 -13.37
N CYS A 50 7.55 -0.79 -13.95
CA CYS A 50 7.56 -1.35 -15.31
C CYS A 50 8.32 -2.68 -15.29
N VAL A 51 7.66 -3.71 -15.80
CA VAL A 51 8.08 -5.10 -15.64
C VAL A 51 8.50 -5.69 -16.98
N TYR A 52 9.64 -6.39 -17.02
CA TYR A 52 10.05 -7.21 -18.16
C TYR A 52 9.80 -8.70 -17.94
N ASN A 53 9.60 -9.14 -16.70
CA ASN A 53 9.21 -10.52 -16.42
C ASN A 53 7.95 -10.91 -17.22
N GLY A 54 7.95 -12.14 -17.78
CA GLY A 54 6.89 -12.61 -18.68
C GLY A 54 6.94 -12.09 -20.14
N THR A 55 7.79 -11.10 -20.46
CA THR A 55 7.86 -10.54 -21.84
C THR A 55 8.85 -11.25 -22.77
N GLY A 56 9.71 -12.12 -22.23
CA GLY A 56 10.84 -12.71 -22.96
C GLY A 56 12.08 -11.80 -23.08
N ILE A 57 12.01 -10.55 -22.59
CA ILE A 57 13.15 -9.62 -22.57
C ILE A 57 13.97 -9.84 -21.29
N ASN A 58 15.24 -10.23 -21.44
CA ASN A 58 16.15 -10.48 -20.33
C ASN A 58 16.79 -9.18 -19.81
N LYS A 59 16.01 -8.33 -19.16
CA LYS A 59 16.44 -7.06 -18.54
C LYS A 59 15.83 -6.89 -17.15
N PRO A 60 16.48 -6.13 -16.25
CA PRO A 60 15.87 -5.81 -14.97
C PRO A 60 14.65 -4.91 -15.18
N ASP A 61 13.66 -5.09 -14.31
CA ASP A 61 12.52 -4.17 -14.19
C ASP A 61 13.01 -2.75 -13.88
N TYR A 62 12.14 -1.75 -14.01
CA TYR A 62 12.53 -0.37 -13.73
C TYR A 62 11.37 0.48 -13.23
N LEU A 63 11.71 1.56 -12.54
CA LEU A 63 10.80 2.62 -12.18
C LEU A 63 10.86 3.73 -13.25
N ALA A 64 9.76 3.95 -13.97
CA ALA A 64 9.61 5.09 -14.86
C ALA A 64 9.20 6.33 -14.08
N THR A 65 9.81 7.47 -14.40
CA THR A 65 9.29 8.79 -13.99
C THR A 65 8.64 9.43 -15.20
N VAL A 66 7.35 9.78 -15.08
CA VAL A 66 6.56 10.42 -16.13
C VAL A 66 6.22 11.84 -15.72
N ASP A 67 6.40 12.78 -16.64
CA ASP A 67 6.05 14.18 -16.43
C ASP A 67 4.54 14.39 -16.66
N LEU A 68 3.86 14.90 -15.64
CA LEU A 68 2.42 15.17 -15.65
C LEU A 68 2.08 16.66 -15.66
N ASP A 69 3.06 17.56 -15.67
CA ASP A 69 2.79 18.99 -15.73
C ASP A 69 2.38 19.41 -17.16
N PRO A 70 1.13 19.83 -17.42
CA PRO A 70 0.69 20.22 -18.76
C PRO A 70 1.44 21.42 -19.35
N ALA A 71 2.14 22.20 -18.52
CA ALA A 71 2.97 23.31 -18.97
C ALA A 71 4.42 22.88 -19.29
N SER A 72 4.80 21.63 -18.99
CA SER A 72 6.15 21.11 -19.25
C SER A 72 6.32 20.75 -20.73
N PRO A 73 7.48 21.04 -21.36
CA PRO A 73 7.79 20.59 -22.71
C PRO A 73 7.88 19.05 -22.83
N THR A 74 8.00 18.35 -21.71
CA THR A 74 8.03 16.88 -21.64
C THR A 74 6.73 16.28 -21.11
N TYR A 75 5.62 17.03 -21.08
CA TYR A 75 4.31 16.53 -20.63
C TYR A 75 3.94 15.20 -21.30
N SER A 76 3.45 14.25 -20.51
CA SER A 76 3.06 12.89 -20.95
C SER A 76 4.22 12.04 -21.49
N GLN A 77 5.46 12.36 -21.14
CA GLN A 77 6.64 11.58 -21.52
C GLN A 77 7.31 10.91 -20.33
N VAL A 78 7.90 9.73 -20.57
CA VAL A 78 8.85 9.11 -19.64
C VAL A 78 10.15 9.91 -19.68
N ILE A 79 10.43 10.66 -18.61
CA ILE A 79 11.60 11.54 -18.50
C ILE A 79 12.80 10.87 -17.83
N HIS A 80 12.57 9.78 -17.10
CA HIS A 80 13.63 9.00 -16.47
C HIS A 80 13.24 7.53 -16.30
N ARG A 81 14.23 6.63 -16.32
CA ARG A 81 14.08 5.20 -16.06
C ARG A 81 15.18 4.77 -15.09
N LEU A 82 14.78 4.36 -13.89
CA LEU A 82 15.69 3.79 -12.90
C LEU A 82 15.56 2.26 -12.94
N PRO A 83 16.50 1.53 -13.55
CA PRO A 83 16.51 0.07 -13.50
C PRO A 83 16.80 -0.42 -12.07
N VAL A 84 16.10 -1.49 -11.66
CA VAL A 84 16.49 -2.22 -10.44
C VAL A 84 17.73 -3.08 -10.72
N THR A 85 18.31 -3.63 -9.67
CA THR A 85 19.62 -4.27 -9.76
C THR A 85 19.58 -5.74 -10.21
N HIS A 86 18.40 -6.36 -10.27
CA HIS A 86 18.25 -7.78 -10.62
C HIS A 86 17.18 -8.01 -11.69
N ILE A 87 17.29 -9.15 -12.37
CA ILE A 87 16.30 -9.62 -13.34
C ILE A 87 15.33 -10.56 -12.65
N GLY A 88 14.06 -10.55 -13.08
CA GLY A 88 13.02 -11.44 -12.55
C GLY A 88 12.45 -11.01 -11.19
N ASP A 89 12.51 -9.70 -10.89
CA ASP A 89 11.96 -9.15 -9.65
C ASP A 89 10.43 -9.16 -9.62
N GLU A 90 9.77 -8.83 -10.74
CA GLU A 90 8.33 -8.57 -10.83
C GLU A 90 7.94 -7.41 -9.90
N LEU A 91 8.41 -6.20 -10.23
CA LEU A 91 7.93 -4.99 -9.56
C LEU A 91 6.41 -4.88 -9.71
N HIS A 92 5.68 -4.84 -8.60
CA HIS A 92 4.22 -4.94 -8.65
C HIS A 92 3.56 -3.71 -8.03
N HIS A 93 3.48 -3.65 -6.71
CA HIS A 93 2.90 -2.53 -5.97
C HIS A 93 3.98 -1.53 -5.53
N SER A 94 3.53 -0.34 -5.11
CA SER A 94 4.40 0.66 -4.51
C SER A 94 3.69 1.43 -3.41
N GLY A 95 4.47 1.94 -2.45
CA GLY A 95 3.98 2.72 -1.33
C GLY A 95 5.05 3.67 -0.82
N TRP A 96 4.66 4.69 -0.06
CA TRP A 96 5.59 5.66 0.50
C TRP A 96 6.06 5.23 1.90
N ASN A 97 7.30 5.58 2.25
CA ASN A 97 7.82 5.37 3.61
C ASN A 97 7.02 6.13 4.69
N SER A 98 6.46 7.28 4.32
CA SER A 98 5.68 8.13 5.21
C SER A 98 4.60 8.88 4.43
N CYS A 99 3.46 9.08 5.08
CA CYS A 99 2.28 9.67 4.48
C CYS A 99 1.46 10.41 5.54
N SER A 100 0.19 10.71 5.24
CA SER A 100 -0.70 11.44 6.15
C SER A 100 -0.95 10.73 7.49
N SER A 101 -0.65 9.42 7.59
CA SER A 101 -0.62 8.71 8.87
C SER A 101 0.40 9.32 9.85
N CYS A 102 1.45 9.96 9.34
CA CYS A 102 2.50 10.65 10.10
C CYS A 102 2.28 12.17 10.19
N HIS A 103 1.10 12.70 9.86
CA HIS A 103 0.87 14.16 9.79
C HIS A 103 1.20 14.91 11.10
N GLY A 104 1.05 14.24 12.25
CA GLY A 104 1.39 14.80 13.56
C GLY A 104 2.87 14.81 13.91
N ASP A 105 3.73 14.20 13.09
CA ASP A 105 5.18 14.08 13.34
C ASP A 105 5.99 14.99 12.39
N PRO A 106 6.52 16.13 12.87
CA PRO A 106 7.33 17.04 12.06
C PRO A 106 8.64 16.46 11.55
N SER A 107 9.15 15.39 12.17
CA SER A 107 10.41 14.77 11.77
C SER A 107 10.23 13.84 10.56
N ALA A 108 9.02 13.32 10.37
CA ALA A 108 8.68 12.43 9.29
C ALA A 108 8.71 13.15 7.92
N LYS A 109 9.18 12.44 6.89
CA LYS A 109 9.21 12.96 5.52
C LYS A 109 8.78 11.87 4.55
N ARG A 110 7.86 12.21 3.64
CA ARG A 110 7.59 11.42 2.43
C ARG A 110 8.78 11.62 1.49
N ARG A 111 9.65 10.62 1.42
CA ARG A 111 10.93 10.70 0.69
C ARG A 111 11.21 9.46 -0.12
N PHE A 112 10.95 8.30 0.46
CA PHE A 112 11.34 7.04 -0.13
C PHE A 112 10.12 6.30 -0.67
N LEU A 113 10.22 5.87 -1.91
CA LEU A 113 9.26 4.97 -2.54
C LEU A 113 9.71 3.54 -2.28
N ILE A 114 8.81 2.74 -1.73
CA ILE A 114 8.99 1.34 -1.34
C ILE A 114 8.41 0.48 -2.46
N LEU A 115 9.25 -0.36 -3.05
CA LEU A 115 8.92 -1.19 -4.20
C LEU A 115 9.12 -2.68 -3.87
N PRO A 116 8.11 -3.33 -3.30
CA PRO A 116 8.05 -4.78 -3.20
C PRO A 116 8.18 -5.45 -4.58
N SER A 117 9.05 -6.46 -4.64
CA SER A 117 9.31 -7.28 -5.83
C SER A 117 8.71 -8.66 -5.64
N LEU A 118 7.59 -8.90 -6.32
CA LEU A 118 6.69 -9.99 -6.00
C LEU A 118 7.35 -11.35 -6.16
N LEU A 119 8.10 -11.60 -7.23
CA LEU A 119 8.64 -12.94 -7.49
C LEU A 119 9.98 -13.17 -6.83
N SER A 120 10.80 -12.14 -6.68
CA SER A 120 12.13 -12.31 -6.08
C SER A 120 12.15 -12.26 -4.56
N GLY A 121 11.13 -11.69 -3.93
CA GLY A 121 11.11 -11.49 -2.48
C GLY A 121 11.82 -10.22 -2.01
N ARG A 122 12.43 -9.43 -2.90
CA ARG A 122 13.17 -8.22 -2.53
C ARG A 122 12.24 -7.03 -2.28
N VAL A 123 12.75 -6.04 -1.56
CA VAL A 123 12.13 -4.71 -1.47
C VAL A 123 13.16 -3.65 -1.82
N TYR A 124 12.88 -2.88 -2.88
CA TYR A 124 13.72 -1.74 -3.25
C TYR A 124 13.22 -0.48 -2.58
N VAL A 125 14.16 0.33 -2.10
CA VAL A 125 13.89 1.64 -1.49
C VAL A 125 14.51 2.69 -2.39
N VAL A 126 13.70 3.57 -2.95
CA VAL A 126 14.11 4.58 -3.94
C VAL A 126 13.96 5.97 -3.34
N ASP A 127 15.02 6.77 -3.36
CA ASP A 127 14.98 8.17 -2.96
C ASP A 127 14.40 9.03 -4.08
N THR A 128 13.28 9.70 -3.78
CA THR A 128 12.62 10.63 -4.71
C THR A 128 12.71 12.08 -4.26
N ALA A 129 13.34 12.38 -3.11
CA ALA A 129 13.40 13.75 -2.58
C ALA A 129 14.65 14.50 -3.05
N THR A 130 15.76 13.79 -3.29
CA THR A 130 17.01 14.39 -3.75
C THR A 130 16.85 15.03 -5.13
N ASP A 131 16.28 14.30 -6.09
CA ASP A 131 15.78 14.82 -7.37
C ASP A 131 14.52 14.04 -7.77
N PRO A 132 13.32 14.64 -7.66
CA PRO A 132 12.08 13.96 -8.03
C PRO A 132 12.00 13.55 -9.50
N ARG A 133 12.70 14.24 -10.41
CA ARG A 133 12.69 13.91 -11.85
C ARG A 133 13.66 12.78 -12.19
N VAL A 134 14.65 12.53 -11.33
CA VAL A 134 15.72 11.54 -11.50
C VAL A 134 15.90 10.76 -10.18
N PRO A 135 14.90 9.96 -9.77
CA PRO A 135 14.99 9.19 -8.53
C PRO A 135 16.17 8.21 -8.56
N SER A 136 16.70 7.87 -7.39
CA SER A 136 17.88 7.00 -7.26
C SER A 136 17.68 5.88 -6.25
N LEU A 137 18.36 4.76 -6.46
CA LEU A 137 18.29 3.63 -5.53
C LEU A 137 18.97 4.01 -4.21
N HIS A 138 18.24 3.86 -3.10
CA HIS A 138 18.75 4.13 -1.75
C HIS A 138 19.20 2.86 -1.03
N LYS A 139 18.36 1.81 -1.05
CA LYS A 139 18.62 0.54 -0.35
C LYS A 139 17.90 -0.61 -1.05
N VAL A 140 18.42 -1.82 -0.89
CA VAL A 140 17.73 -3.07 -1.19
C VAL A 140 17.61 -3.88 0.09
N VAL A 141 16.39 -4.24 0.47
CA VAL A 141 16.16 -5.24 1.51
C VAL A 141 16.17 -6.60 0.83
N GLN A 142 17.13 -7.45 1.22
CA GLN A 142 17.37 -8.72 0.56
C GLN A 142 16.28 -9.74 0.91
N ALA A 143 15.95 -10.60 -0.06
CA ALA A 143 14.93 -11.63 0.10
C ALA A 143 15.35 -12.65 1.17
N GLU A 144 16.65 -12.97 1.23
CA GLU A 144 17.24 -13.89 2.20
C GLU A 144 17.09 -13.34 3.63
N ASP A 145 17.39 -12.05 3.84
CA ASP A 145 17.23 -11.40 5.14
C ASP A 145 15.77 -11.42 5.61
N ILE A 146 14.82 -11.19 4.70
CA ILE A 146 13.39 -11.24 5.00
C ILE A 146 13.00 -12.67 5.37
N ALA A 147 13.33 -13.65 4.53
CA ALA A 147 12.96 -15.04 4.73
C ALA A 147 13.58 -15.64 6.00
N GLU A 148 14.86 -15.39 6.27
CA GLU A 148 15.53 -15.92 7.46
C GLU A 148 14.96 -15.34 8.76
N LYS A 149 14.62 -14.05 8.79
CA LYS A 149 14.12 -13.38 10.00
C LYS A 149 12.62 -13.58 10.23
N THR A 150 11.85 -13.87 9.18
CA THR A 150 10.38 -13.83 9.27
C THR A 150 9.68 -15.04 8.67
N GLY A 151 10.35 -15.83 7.83
CA GLY A 151 9.74 -16.88 7.02
C GLY A 151 8.85 -16.37 5.89
N LEU A 152 8.79 -15.05 5.65
CA LEU A 152 7.96 -14.43 4.62
C LEU A 152 8.69 -14.35 3.28
N GLY A 153 7.92 -14.36 2.21
CA GLY A 153 8.31 -14.14 0.82
C GLY A 153 7.17 -13.50 0.03
N PHE A 154 7.42 -13.25 -1.27
CA PHE A 154 6.42 -12.65 -2.17
C PHE A 154 5.78 -11.35 -1.63
N PRO A 155 6.57 -10.31 -1.33
CA PRO A 155 6.07 -9.05 -0.81
C PRO A 155 5.24 -8.31 -1.87
N HIS A 156 4.14 -7.68 -1.45
CA HIS A 156 3.12 -7.12 -2.34
C HIS A 156 2.75 -5.69 -1.96
N THR A 157 1.69 -5.48 -1.16
CA THR A 157 1.24 -4.12 -0.82
C THR A 157 2.09 -3.54 0.29
N SER A 158 2.53 -2.28 0.16
CA SER A 158 3.24 -1.55 1.21
C SER A 158 2.46 -0.32 1.70
N HIS A 159 2.42 -0.15 3.02
CA HIS A 159 1.78 1.00 3.69
C HIS A 159 2.64 1.57 4.84
N CYS A 160 2.64 2.90 4.93
CA CYS A 160 3.31 3.73 5.94
C CYS A 160 2.52 3.80 7.26
N LEU A 161 3.09 3.30 8.36
CA LEU A 161 2.43 3.35 9.65
C LEU A 161 2.72 4.68 10.38
N ALA A 162 1.80 5.08 11.25
CA ALA A 162 1.99 6.27 12.09
C ALA A 162 3.18 6.15 13.06
N SER A 163 3.66 4.92 13.34
CA SER A 163 4.87 4.67 14.12
C SER A 163 6.17 5.03 13.38
N GLY A 164 6.11 5.30 12.07
CA GLY A 164 7.29 5.43 11.21
C GLY A 164 7.74 4.12 10.57
N ASP A 165 7.19 2.98 11.01
CA ASP A 165 7.41 1.68 10.37
C ASP A 165 6.68 1.58 9.02
N ILE A 166 7.18 0.68 8.18
CA ILE A 166 6.52 0.31 6.93
C ILE A 166 6.04 -1.13 7.06
N MET A 167 4.77 -1.35 6.78
CA MET A 167 4.16 -2.68 6.75
C MET A 167 3.97 -3.14 5.31
N ILE A 168 4.34 -4.38 5.01
CA ILE A 168 4.27 -4.97 3.67
C ILE A 168 3.56 -6.32 3.74
N SER A 169 2.52 -6.55 2.96
CA SER A 169 1.92 -7.89 2.86
C SER A 169 2.82 -8.84 2.09
N CYS A 170 2.85 -10.10 2.51
CA CYS A 170 3.63 -11.17 1.91
C CYS A 170 2.68 -12.35 1.62
N LEU A 171 2.74 -12.90 0.41
CA LEU A 171 1.76 -13.87 -0.09
C LEU A 171 2.10 -15.34 0.25
N GLY A 172 3.33 -15.62 0.66
CA GLY A 172 3.77 -16.98 0.99
C GLY A 172 5.18 -16.99 1.59
N ASP A 173 5.76 -18.18 1.75
CA ASP A 173 7.19 -18.35 2.05
C ASP A 173 8.06 -18.25 0.79
N LYS A 174 9.37 -18.46 0.92
CA LYS A 174 10.32 -18.43 -0.19
C LYS A 174 10.09 -19.55 -1.22
N GLU A 175 9.47 -20.65 -0.82
CA GLU A 175 9.08 -21.75 -1.72
C GLU A 175 7.74 -21.47 -2.44
N GLY A 176 6.98 -20.48 -1.98
CA GLY A 176 5.68 -20.09 -2.52
C GLY A 176 4.51 -20.83 -1.88
N ASN A 177 4.66 -21.42 -0.69
CA ASN A 177 3.56 -22.00 0.06
C ASN A 177 2.78 -20.91 0.81
N ALA A 178 1.47 -21.09 0.91
CA ALA A 178 0.62 -20.15 1.63
C ALA A 178 0.93 -20.04 3.12
N ALA A 179 1.40 -21.10 3.78
CA ALA A 179 1.65 -21.09 5.23
C ALA A 179 2.66 -20.01 5.68
N GLY A 180 3.55 -19.57 4.77
CA GLY A 180 4.50 -18.48 5.01
C GLY A 180 3.99 -17.07 4.71
N ASN A 181 2.68 -16.88 4.45
CA ASN A 181 2.12 -15.55 4.22
C ASN A 181 2.01 -14.74 5.53
N GLY A 182 1.85 -13.41 5.43
CA GLY A 182 1.70 -12.52 6.58
C GLY A 182 2.10 -11.08 6.28
N PHE A 183 2.57 -10.35 7.30
CA PHE A 183 2.90 -8.93 7.17
C PHE A 183 4.31 -8.64 7.69
N LEU A 184 5.19 -8.22 6.80
CA LEU A 184 6.55 -7.78 7.10
C LEU A 184 6.54 -6.37 7.70
N LEU A 185 7.32 -6.14 8.75
CA LEU A 185 7.65 -4.81 9.27
C LEU A 185 9.09 -4.42 8.96
N LEU A 186 9.24 -3.23 8.38
CA LEU A 186 10.51 -2.54 8.26
C LEU A 186 10.52 -1.30 9.17
N ASP A 187 11.66 -1.01 9.81
CA ASP A 187 11.86 0.25 10.56
C ASP A 187 12.07 1.45 9.62
N SER A 188 12.25 2.64 10.20
CA SER A 188 12.52 3.89 9.49
C SER A 188 13.81 3.89 8.67
N GLU A 189 14.74 3.00 8.99
CA GLU A 189 16.01 2.74 8.31
C GLU A 189 15.93 1.56 7.35
N PHE A 190 14.72 1.02 7.14
CA PHE A 190 14.40 -0.10 6.26
C PHE A 190 15.09 -1.40 6.66
N ASN A 191 15.32 -1.64 7.95
CA ASN A 191 15.77 -2.93 8.47
C ASN A 191 14.55 -3.78 8.81
N VAL A 192 14.69 -5.10 8.61
CA VAL A 192 13.65 -6.08 8.97
C VAL A 192 13.47 -6.11 10.49
N LYS A 193 12.32 -5.65 10.97
CA LYS A 193 11.94 -5.72 12.40
C LYS A 193 11.34 -7.07 12.77
N GLY A 194 10.62 -7.69 11.83
CA GLY A 194 9.91 -8.94 12.07
C GLY A 194 8.54 -8.97 11.38
N ARG A 195 7.63 -9.74 11.95
CA ARG A 195 6.23 -9.85 11.50
C ARG A 195 5.35 -8.90 12.30
N TRP A 196 4.28 -8.37 11.70
CA TRP A 196 3.33 -7.51 12.40
C TRP A 196 2.28 -8.31 13.17
N GLU A 197 1.75 -9.38 12.58
CA GLU A 197 0.76 -10.22 13.21
C GLU A 197 1.34 -11.00 14.41
N LYS A 198 0.50 -11.24 15.42
CA LYS A 198 0.89 -12.08 16.56
C LYS A 198 1.15 -13.52 16.11
N PRO A 199 2.04 -14.26 16.78
CA PRO A 199 2.24 -15.69 16.51
C PRO A 199 0.92 -16.47 16.52
N GLY A 200 0.66 -17.24 15.47
CA GLY A 200 -0.58 -18.02 15.31
C GLY A 200 -1.75 -17.25 14.69
N HIS A 201 -1.57 -15.98 14.31
CA HIS A 201 -2.63 -15.16 13.68
C HIS A 201 -2.37 -14.85 12.20
N SER A 202 -1.51 -15.61 11.53
CA SER A 202 -1.34 -15.50 10.07
C SER A 202 -2.66 -15.80 9.34
N PRO A 203 -2.96 -15.09 8.24
CA PRO A 203 -4.15 -15.40 7.45
C PRO A 203 -3.98 -16.72 6.68
N LEU A 204 -5.08 -17.26 6.14
CA LEU A 204 -5.01 -18.48 5.33
C LEU A 204 -4.24 -18.28 4.02
N PHE A 205 -4.41 -17.09 3.42
CA PHE A 205 -3.69 -16.61 2.24
C PHE A 205 -3.40 -15.11 2.42
N GLY A 206 -2.36 -14.61 1.77
CA GLY A 206 -2.08 -13.16 1.70
C GLY A 206 -2.53 -12.54 0.37
N TYR A 207 -2.76 -11.23 0.38
CA TYR A 207 -2.79 -10.37 -0.81
C TYR A 207 -2.63 -8.90 -0.42
N ASP A 208 -3.73 -8.17 -0.27
CA ASP A 208 -3.78 -6.75 0.05
C ASP A 208 -4.22 -6.55 1.51
N PHE A 209 -3.99 -5.37 2.06
CA PHE A 209 -4.52 -4.99 3.35
C PHE A 209 -4.67 -3.48 3.47
N TRP A 210 -5.58 -3.04 4.34
CA TRP A 210 -5.66 -1.65 4.74
C TRP A 210 -6.14 -1.56 6.19
N TYR A 211 -5.65 -0.57 6.95
CA TYR A 211 -6.05 -0.31 8.34
C TYR A 211 -6.96 0.91 8.50
N GLN A 212 -7.88 0.85 9.46
CA GLN A 212 -8.75 1.95 9.85
C GLN A 212 -8.58 2.23 11.35
N PRO A 213 -7.62 3.11 11.74
CA PRO A 213 -7.17 3.22 13.13
C PRO A 213 -8.24 3.71 14.12
N ARG A 214 -9.14 4.61 13.70
CA ARG A 214 -10.24 5.09 14.57
C ARG A 214 -11.21 3.98 14.95
N HIS A 215 -11.29 2.94 14.13
CA HIS A 215 -12.12 1.76 14.37
C HIS A 215 -11.32 0.59 14.94
N LYS A 216 -10.02 0.78 15.22
CA LYS A 216 -9.10 -0.21 15.78
C LYS A 216 -9.10 -1.53 15.00
N THR A 217 -9.11 -1.43 13.67
CA THR A 217 -9.07 -2.62 12.80
C THR A 217 -8.06 -2.50 11.67
N MET A 218 -7.61 -3.65 11.19
CA MET A 218 -7.05 -3.84 9.86
C MET A 218 -7.81 -4.96 9.16
N ILE A 219 -8.07 -4.79 7.87
CA ILE A 219 -8.68 -5.80 7.01
C ILE A 219 -7.65 -6.22 5.99
N SER A 220 -7.40 -7.52 5.87
CA SER A 220 -6.62 -8.09 4.77
C SER A 220 -7.48 -9.01 3.90
N SER A 221 -7.09 -9.11 2.64
CA SER A 221 -7.76 -9.92 1.63
C SER A 221 -6.87 -11.08 1.18
N THR A 222 -7.34 -11.86 0.20
CA THR A 222 -6.73 -13.14 -0.16
C THR A 222 -6.65 -13.33 -1.66
N TRP A 223 -5.48 -13.76 -2.15
CA TRP A 223 -5.31 -14.21 -3.53
C TRP A 223 -5.16 -15.72 -3.56
N GLY A 224 -3.98 -16.26 -3.29
CA GLY A 224 -3.67 -17.69 -3.36
C GLY A 224 -2.21 -17.94 -3.03
N ALA A 225 -1.81 -19.21 -2.94
CA ALA A 225 -0.41 -19.55 -2.73
C ALA A 225 0.42 -19.16 -3.98
N PRO A 226 1.59 -18.52 -3.83
CA PRO A 226 2.45 -18.19 -4.98
C PRO A 226 2.79 -19.37 -5.88
N ALA A 227 2.97 -20.57 -5.33
CA ALA A 227 3.20 -21.77 -6.12
C ALA A 227 2.06 -22.08 -7.12
N ALA A 228 0.82 -21.65 -6.82
CA ALA A 228 -0.36 -21.93 -7.63
C ALA A 228 -0.60 -20.93 -8.77
N PHE A 229 -0.07 -19.70 -8.67
CA PHE A 229 -0.29 -18.64 -9.66
C PHE A 229 0.96 -18.23 -10.46
N ARG A 230 2.17 -18.48 -9.95
CA ARG A 230 3.42 -18.02 -10.59
C ARG A 230 3.67 -18.64 -11.98
N THR A 231 3.00 -19.74 -12.30
CA THR A 231 3.05 -20.43 -13.59
C THR A 231 1.87 -20.11 -14.50
N GLY A 232 1.02 -19.16 -14.11
CA GLY A 232 -0.24 -18.83 -14.77
C GLY A 232 -1.46 -19.28 -13.98
N PHE A 233 -2.61 -18.72 -14.33
CA PHE A 233 -3.89 -19.05 -13.72
C PHE A 233 -4.43 -20.38 -14.24
N ASP A 234 -4.90 -21.23 -13.33
CA ASP A 234 -5.54 -22.51 -13.62
C ASP A 234 -6.86 -22.61 -12.84
N LEU A 235 -7.94 -22.94 -13.54
CA LEU A 235 -9.26 -23.15 -12.94
C LEU A 235 -9.29 -24.39 -12.04
N GLN A 236 -8.48 -25.41 -12.31
CA GLN A 236 -8.38 -26.59 -11.45
C GLN A 236 -7.83 -26.20 -10.08
N HIS A 237 -6.83 -25.33 -10.02
CA HIS A 237 -6.29 -24.81 -8.76
C HIS A 237 -7.34 -24.07 -7.91
N VAL A 238 -8.35 -23.45 -8.54
CA VAL A 238 -9.48 -22.85 -7.82
C VAL A 238 -10.34 -23.94 -7.16
N GLN A 239 -10.66 -25.00 -7.91
CA GLN A 239 -11.43 -26.14 -7.38
C GLN A 239 -10.68 -26.88 -6.28
N ASP A 240 -9.35 -26.95 -6.38
CA ASP A 240 -8.47 -27.57 -5.40
C ASP A 240 -8.27 -26.71 -4.14
N GLY A 241 -8.87 -25.50 -4.10
CA GLY A 241 -8.82 -24.60 -2.94
C GLY A 241 -7.51 -23.84 -2.77
N LEU A 242 -6.70 -23.69 -3.84
CA LEU A 242 -5.42 -22.97 -3.80
C LEU A 242 -5.56 -21.45 -3.91
N TYR A 243 -6.79 -20.97 -4.06
CA TYR A 243 -7.16 -19.56 -4.15
C TYR A 243 -8.13 -19.17 -3.03
N GLY A 244 -8.00 -17.94 -2.55
CA GLY A 244 -8.73 -17.40 -1.42
C GLY A 244 -10.10 -16.82 -1.76
N ARG A 245 -10.94 -16.76 -0.73
CA ARG A 245 -12.28 -16.16 -0.73
C ARG A 245 -12.62 -15.49 0.60
N HIS A 246 -11.60 -15.16 1.36
CA HIS A 246 -11.75 -14.68 2.73
C HIS A 246 -11.24 -13.25 2.87
N LEU A 247 -11.86 -12.51 3.79
CA LEU A 247 -11.26 -11.33 4.40
C LEU A 247 -10.92 -11.65 5.85
N HIS A 248 -9.82 -11.10 6.35
CA HIS A 248 -9.36 -11.31 7.72
C HIS A 248 -9.39 -10.00 8.48
N VAL A 249 -10.05 -10.01 9.64
CA VAL A 249 -10.25 -8.85 10.49
C VAL A 249 -9.30 -8.93 11.67
N TYR A 250 -8.34 -8.03 11.72
CA TYR A 250 -7.37 -7.91 12.79
C TYR A 250 -7.74 -6.80 13.76
N ASP A 251 -7.36 -6.97 15.03
CA ASP A 251 -7.29 -5.83 15.93
C ASP A 251 -6.09 -4.94 15.56
N TRP A 252 -6.33 -3.64 15.56
CA TRP A 252 -5.30 -2.65 15.26
C TRP A 252 -4.98 -1.83 16.51
N PRO A 253 -3.69 -1.64 16.84
CA PRO A 253 -2.49 -2.12 16.15
C PRO A 253 -2.00 -3.51 16.64
N GLY A 254 -2.84 -4.30 17.32
CA GLY A 254 -2.43 -5.45 18.12
C GLY A 254 -2.00 -6.70 17.34
N GLY A 255 -2.40 -6.85 16.07
CA GLY A 255 -1.95 -7.96 15.21
C GLY A 255 -2.63 -9.31 15.49
N GLU A 256 -3.69 -9.33 16.29
CA GLU A 256 -4.52 -10.49 16.59
C GLU A 256 -5.66 -10.61 15.57
N LEU A 257 -5.73 -11.74 14.87
CA LEU A 257 -6.86 -12.10 14.03
C LEU A 257 -8.11 -12.31 14.90
N LYS A 258 -9.14 -11.49 14.71
CA LYS A 258 -10.40 -11.50 15.46
C LYS A 258 -11.53 -12.21 14.72
N GLN A 259 -11.55 -12.14 13.40
CA GLN A 259 -12.62 -12.71 12.59
C GLN A 259 -12.12 -13.05 11.19
N THR A 260 -12.64 -14.12 10.61
CA THR A 260 -12.50 -14.43 9.18
C THR A 260 -13.88 -14.33 8.55
N LEU A 261 -14.00 -13.50 7.51
CA LEU A 261 -15.21 -13.36 6.71
C LEU A 261 -15.09 -14.28 5.50
N ASP A 262 -15.97 -15.27 5.37
CA ASP A 262 -16.07 -16.12 4.20
C ASP A 262 -17.02 -15.50 3.18
N LEU A 263 -16.49 -15.05 2.05
CA LEU A 263 -17.27 -14.41 1.00
C LEU A 263 -18.01 -15.42 0.10
N GLY A 264 -17.83 -16.72 0.36
CA GLY A 264 -18.41 -17.82 -0.40
C GLY A 264 -17.99 -17.84 -1.87
N ASP A 265 -18.70 -18.63 -2.68
CA ASP A 265 -18.42 -18.80 -4.11
C ASP A 265 -18.59 -17.50 -4.91
N THR A 266 -19.30 -16.53 -4.35
CA THR A 266 -19.51 -15.21 -4.95
C THR A 266 -18.35 -14.24 -4.73
N GLY A 267 -17.43 -14.54 -3.82
CA GLY A 267 -16.32 -13.67 -3.46
C GLY A 267 -14.95 -14.31 -3.64
N LEU A 268 -14.78 -15.10 -4.71
CA LEU A 268 -13.49 -15.71 -5.07
C LEU A 268 -12.50 -14.63 -5.54
N LEU A 269 -11.25 -14.74 -5.07
CA LEU A 269 -10.16 -13.79 -5.34
C LEU A 269 -10.47 -12.35 -4.92
N PRO A 270 -10.82 -12.08 -3.65
CA PRO A 270 -10.97 -10.71 -3.18
C PRO A 270 -9.59 -10.04 -3.18
N LEU A 271 -9.39 -9.10 -4.09
CA LEU A 271 -8.11 -8.44 -4.29
C LEU A 271 -8.01 -7.17 -3.43
N GLU A 272 -8.14 -6.01 -4.04
CA GLU A 272 -7.84 -4.71 -3.42
C GLU A 272 -8.82 -4.35 -2.29
N VAL A 273 -8.30 -4.09 -1.09
CA VAL A 273 -9.03 -3.59 0.07
C VAL A 273 -9.06 -2.07 0.04
N ARG A 274 -10.26 -1.48 0.02
CA ARG A 274 -10.44 -0.03 0.04
C ARG A 274 -11.45 0.39 1.08
N PHE A 275 -10.98 0.92 2.20
CA PHE A 275 -11.83 1.66 3.14
C PHE A 275 -12.29 2.98 2.54
N LEU A 276 -13.45 3.46 2.98
CA LEU A 276 -13.80 4.87 2.78
C LEU A 276 -12.72 5.76 3.41
N HIS A 277 -12.34 6.82 2.70
CA HIS A 277 -11.28 7.72 3.17
C HIS A 277 -11.65 8.49 4.45
N ASP A 278 -12.95 8.75 4.69
CA ASP A 278 -13.41 9.34 5.95
C ASP A 278 -13.11 8.36 7.10
N PRO A 279 -12.16 8.71 8.00
CA PRO A 279 -11.71 7.79 9.04
C PRO A 279 -12.78 7.52 10.11
N SER A 280 -13.90 8.25 10.11
CA SER A 280 -15.05 7.97 10.99
C SER A 280 -15.97 6.86 10.45
N LYS A 281 -15.72 6.38 9.23
CA LYS A 281 -16.49 5.30 8.61
C LYS A 281 -15.81 3.95 8.80
N ASP A 282 -16.62 2.97 9.13
CA ASP A 282 -16.28 1.55 9.32
C ASP A 282 -16.75 0.70 8.14
N THR A 283 -16.69 1.26 6.93
CA THR A 283 -17.11 0.60 5.71
C THR A 283 -15.98 0.63 4.69
N GLY A 284 -15.83 -0.46 3.95
CA GLY A 284 -14.93 -0.55 2.81
C GLY A 284 -15.42 -1.56 1.78
N TYR A 285 -14.62 -1.74 0.74
CA TYR A 285 -14.95 -2.56 -0.42
C TYR A 285 -13.77 -3.42 -0.85
N VAL A 286 -14.09 -4.57 -1.44
CA VAL A 286 -13.16 -5.42 -2.20
C VAL A 286 -13.77 -5.83 -3.52
N GLY A 287 -12.94 -5.81 -4.58
CA GLY A 287 -13.27 -6.42 -5.86
C GLY A 287 -12.87 -7.89 -5.86
N CYS A 288 -13.81 -8.78 -6.23
CA CYS A 288 -13.57 -10.21 -6.34
C CYS A 288 -13.25 -10.56 -7.79
N ALA A 289 -11.98 -10.81 -8.10
CA ALA A 289 -11.49 -10.84 -9.48
C ALA A 289 -12.12 -11.95 -10.32
N LEU A 290 -12.35 -13.13 -9.74
CA LEU A 290 -12.89 -14.27 -10.50
C LEU A 290 -14.38 -14.12 -10.79
N THR A 291 -15.15 -13.56 -9.85
CA THR A 291 -16.60 -13.40 -9.97
C THR A 291 -17.01 -12.04 -10.53
N SER A 292 -16.07 -11.09 -10.60
CA SER A 292 -16.32 -9.69 -10.95
C SER A 292 -17.32 -8.98 -10.01
N ASN A 293 -17.52 -9.49 -8.81
CA ASN A 293 -18.41 -8.88 -7.81
C ASN A 293 -17.69 -7.81 -7.00
N MET A 294 -18.41 -6.76 -6.60
CA MET A 294 -17.97 -5.83 -5.57
C MET A 294 -18.63 -6.20 -4.25
N VAL A 295 -17.81 -6.45 -3.24
CA VAL A 295 -18.26 -6.78 -1.89
C VAL A 295 -18.01 -5.58 -1.00
N ARG A 296 -19.06 -5.13 -0.30
CA ARG A 296 -18.96 -4.14 0.77
C ARG A 296 -18.78 -4.88 2.09
N PHE A 297 -17.75 -4.55 2.85
CA PHE A 297 -17.58 -5.01 4.23
C PHE A 297 -17.83 -3.83 5.19
N PHE A 298 -18.43 -4.12 6.34
CA PHE A 298 -18.84 -3.09 7.30
C PHE A 298 -18.90 -3.63 8.73
N LYS A 299 -18.75 -2.73 9.71
CA LYS A 299 -18.92 -3.07 11.12
C LYS A 299 -20.40 -3.09 11.51
N THR A 300 -20.81 -4.11 12.26
CA THR A 300 -22.18 -4.30 12.75
C THR A 300 -22.39 -3.62 14.10
N ALA A 301 -23.65 -3.53 14.54
CA ALA A 301 -24.02 -2.89 15.81
C ALA A 301 -23.42 -3.58 17.06
N ASP A 302 -23.15 -4.89 16.99
CA ASP A 302 -22.49 -5.66 18.04
C ASP A 302 -20.95 -5.53 18.01
N GLY A 303 -20.41 -4.80 17.02
CA GLY A 303 -18.98 -4.54 16.87
C GLY A 303 -18.21 -5.58 16.06
N SER A 304 -18.86 -6.66 15.60
CA SER A 304 -18.30 -7.60 14.63
C SER A 304 -18.28 -6.99 13.21
N TRP A 305 -17.78 -7.73 12.23
CA TRP A 305 -17.78 -7.33 10.83
C TRP A 305 -18.66 -8.25 10.00
N SER A 306 -19.30 -7.67 8.99
CA SER A 306 -20.13 -8.37 8.03
C SER A 306 -19.82 -7.89 6.62
N HIS A 307 -20.39 -8.57 5.62
CA HIS A 307 -20.22 -8.21 4.23
C HIS A 307 -21.48 -8.51 3.41
N GLU A 308 -21.61 -7.82 2.29
CA GLU A 308 -22.66 -8.04 1.29
C GLU A 308 -22.14 -7.74 -0.11
N ILE A 309 -22.78 -8.34 -1.12
CA ILE A 309 -22.50 -8.00 -2.52
C ILE A 309 -23.33 -6.75 -2.87
N VAL A 310 -22.65 -5.69 -3.27
CA VAL A 310 -23.30 -4.42 -3.66
C VAL A 310 -23.33 -4.22 -5.17
N PHE A 311 -22.52 -4.97 -5.91
CA PHE A 311 -22.53 -5.00 -7.37
C PHE A 311 -22.23 -6.41 -7.87
N VAL A 312 -23.04 -6.89 -8.81
CA VAL A 312 -22.86 -8.19 -9.45
C VAL A 312 -22.28 -7.97 -10.84
N GLY A 313 -21.10 -8.53 -11.11
CA GLY A 313 -20.37 -8.34 -12.38
C GLY A 313 -21.02 -8.96 -13.61
N CYS A 314 -22.16 -9.65 -13.47
CA CYS A 314 -22.87 -10.26 -14.58
C CYS A 314 -23.83 -9.27 -15.25
N TYR A 315 -23.29 -8.26 -15.92
CA TYR A 315 -23.85 -7.95 -17.23
C TYR A 315 -23.28 -9.01 -18.15
N ARG A 316 -24.10 -9.99 -18.57
CA ARG A 316 -23.80 -10.72 -19.80
C ARG A 316 -23.40 -9.65 -20.81
N CYS A 317 -22.15 -9.65 -21.27
CA CYS A 317 -21.86 -9.20 -22.62
C CYS A 317 -22.70 -10.11 -23.52
N LYS A 318 -23.98 -9.75 -23.71
CA LYS A 318 -24.66 -10.08 -24.95
C LYS A 318 -23.74 -9.45 -25.97
N THR A 319 -23.07 -10.31 -26.74
CA THR A 319 -22.49 -9.97 -28.02
C THR A 319 -23.53 -9.16 -28.78
N THR A 320 -23.45 -7.85 -28.65
CA THR A 320 -24.00 -6.93 -29.62
C THR A 320 -22.90 -6.86 -30.64
N GLU A 321 -23.08 -7.63 -31.71
CA GLU A 321 -22.45 -7.32 -32.99
C GLU A 321 -22.72 -5.84 -33.25
N SER A 322 -21.73 -4.99 -32.97
CA SER A 322 -21.69 -3.63 -33.45
C SER A 322 -20.98 -3.67 -34.80
N PRO A 323 -21.64 -3.35 -35.93
CA PRO A 323 -21.02 -3.43 -37.26
C PRO A 323 -19.90 -2.41 -37.50
N GLN A 324 -19.46 -1.65 -36.49
CA GLN A 324 -18.58 -0.49 -36.68
C GLN A 324 -17.13 -0.69 -36.22
N LEU A 325 -16.72 -1.90 -35.83
CA LEU A 325 -15.33 -2.19 -35.40
C LEU A 325 -14.53 -3.06 -36.39
N ASP A 326 -15.10 -3.49 -37.51
CA ASP A 326 -14.40 -4.28 -38.53
C ASP A 326 -13.61 -3.44 -39.56
N SER A 327 -13.74 -2.11 -39.56
CA SER A 327 -12.98 -1.25 -40.50
C SER A 327 -11.56 -0.93 -40.05
N ALA A 328 -11.13 -1.36 -38.86
CA ALA A 328 -9.79 -1.07 -38.32
C ALA A 328 -8.82 -2.26 -38.32
N ARG A 329 -9.24 -3.45 -38.79
CA ARG A 329 -8.41 -4.67 -38.78
C ARG A 329 -7.69 -4.99 -40.10
N ASN A 330 -7.82 -4.15 -41.13
CA ASN A 330 -7.19 -4.36 -42.45
C ASN A 330 -6.26 -3.22 -42.89
N ALA A 331 -5.38 -2.75 -42.01
CA ALA A 331 -4.20 -2.00 -42.41
C ALA A 331 -2.94 -2.79 -42.02
N ARG A 332 -2.63 -3.82 -42.82
CA ARG A 332 -1.26 -4.36 -42.92
C ARG A 332 -0.39 -3.26 -43.50
N ILE A 333 0.69 -2.91 -42.81
CA ILE A 333 1.84 -2.25 -43.39
C ILE A 333 2.78 -3.39 -43.81
N ASP A 334 2.72 -3.72 -45.10
CA ASP A 334 3.87 -4.27 -45.82
C ASP A 334 4.62 -3.08 -46.44
N ASN A 335 5.95 -3.20 -46.45
CA ASN A 335 7.04 -2.25 -46.79
C ASN A 335 7.55 -1.35 -45.66
#